data_AF-A0A7K2PCY0-F1
#
_entry.id   AF-A0A7K2PCY0-F1
#
_cell.length_a   1.000
_cell.length_b   1.000
_cell.length_c   1.000
_cell.angle_alpha   90.00
_cell.angle_beta   90.00
_cell.angle_gamma   90.00
#
_symmetry.space_group_name_H-M   'P 1'
#
loop_
_entity.id
_entity.type
_entity.pdbx_description
1 polymer ?
#
loop_
_entity_poly.entity_id
_entity_poly.type
_entity_poly.pdbx_seq_one_letter_code
_entity_poly.pdbx_strand_id
1 'polypeptide(L)'
;RNGRRVVLVNPEDARKLGVEDGSYVDLVSEWRDGVERRAPGFRVVHYPTARGCAAAYYPETNVLVPLDATADTSNTPASKSVVVRLEQSATD
;
A
#
# COMPACT_ATOMS: atom_id res chain seq x y z
N ARG A 1 15.26 -10.62 10.14
CA ARG A 1 14.16 -11.56 9.78
C ARG A 1 12.90 -10.72 9.53
N ASN A 2 12.08 -11.02 8.51
CA ASN A 2 10.92 -10.24 8.01
C ASN A 2 11.18 -9.06 7.04
N GLY A 3 12.15 -9.17 6.12
CA GLY A 3 12.40 -8.14 5.09
C GLY A 3 11.31 -7.97 4.02
N ARG A 4 10.15 -8.61 4.16
CA ARG A 4 9.05 -8.61 3.17
C ARG A 4 7.92 -7.64 3.49
N ARG A 5 7.77 -7.20 4.75
CA ARG A 5 6.86 -6.12 5.12
C ARG A 5 7.54 -4.78 4.86
N VAL A 6 7.71 -4.47 3.58
CA VAL A 6 8.22 -3.20 3.11
C VAL A 6 7.26 -2.60 2.10
N VAL A 7 7.18 -1.28 2.10
CA VAL A 7 6.52 -0.53 1.03
C VAL A 7 7.57 0.34 0.34
N LEU A 8 7.75 0.10 -0.95
CA LEU A 8 8.64 0.83 -1.83
C LEU A 8 7.91 2.08 -2.31
N VAL A 9 8.45 3.26 -2.01
CA VAL A 9 7.84 4.55 -2.33
C VAL A 9 8.87 5.46 -2.98
N ASN A 10 8.45 6.21 -4.00
CA ASN A 10 9.27 7.24 -4.61
C ASN A 10 9.67 8.29 -3.56
N PRO A 11 10.96 8.68 -3.44
CA PRO A 11 11.40 9.65 -2.44
C PRO A 11 10.67 11.00 -2.51
N GLU A 12 10.25 11.45 -3.70
CA GLU A 12 9.50 12.70 -3.85
C GLU A 12 8.08 12.60 -3.30
N ASP A 13 7.43 11.46 -3.47
CA ASP A 13 6.08 11.23 -2.95
C ASP A 13 6.13 10.99 -1.45
N ALA A 14 7.13 10.24 -0.96
CA ALA A 14 7.38 10.08 0.46
C ALA A 14 7.54 11.43 1.18
N ARG A 15 8.34 12.34 0.62
CA ARG A 15 8.52 13.70 1.13
C ARG A 15 7.21 14.51 1.13
N LYS A 16 6.38 14.39 0.09
CA LYS A 16 5.08 15.09 0.04
C LYS A 16 4.09 14.53 1.05
N LEU A 17 4.16 13.23 1.32
CA LEU A 17 3.32 12.53 2.29
C LEU A 17 3.86 12.65 3.73
N GLY A 18 5.05 13.22 3.93
CA GLY A 18 5.67 13.36 5.24
C GLY A 18 6.11 12.03 5.87
N VAL A 19 6.41 11.02 5.06
CA VAL A 19 6.88 9.71 5.52
C VAL A 19 8.39 9.59 5.33
N GLU A 20 9.07 9.10 6.36
CA GLU A 20 10.53 8.99 6.39
C GLU A 20 10.99 7.59 5.95
N ASP A 21 12.17 7.50 5.33
CA ASP A 21 12.79 6.21 5.01
C ASP A 21 13.08 5.43 6.29
N GLY A 22 12.77 4.13 6.29
CA GLY A 22 12.95 3.28 7.46
C GLY A 22 11.86 3.42 8.54
N SER A 23 10.97 4.41 8.46
CA SER A 23 9.78 4.50 9.33
C SER A 23 8.77 3.39 9.03
N TYR A 24 7.76 3.25 9.88
CA TYR A 24 6.71 2.24 9.72
C TYR A 24 5.35 2.88 9.45
N VAL A 25 4.65 2.30 8.47
CA VAL A 25 3.32 2.74 8.06
C VAL A 25 2.35 1.57 7.95
N ASP A 26 1.08 1.85 8.17
CA ASP A 26 -0.02 0.99 7.78
C ASP A 26 -0.49 1.39 6.38
N LEU A 27 -0.82 0.40 5.56
CA LEU A 27 -1.44 0.61 4.26
C LEU A 27 -2.95 0.51 4.44
N VAL A 28 -3.69 1.52 4.00
CA VAL A 28 -5.15 1.54 4.08
C VAL A 28 -5.73 1.65 2.67
N SER A 29 -6.63 0.74 2.31
CA SER A 29 -7.30 0.75 1.01
C SER A 29 -8.36 1.85 0.96
N GLU A 30 -8.38 2.63 -0.13
CA GLU A 30 -9.39 3.65 -0.38
C GLU A 30 -10.43 3.08 -1.37
N TRP A 31 -11.52 2.52 -0.83
CA TRP A 31 -12.61 1.95 -1.61
C TRP A 31 -14.00 2.31 -1.04
N ARG A 32 -15.03 2.33 -1.89
CA ARG A 32 -16.36 2.91 -1.60
C ARG A 32 -17.42 1.89 -1.19
N ASP A 33 -17.03 0.78 -0.57
CA ASP A 33 -17.96 -0.25 -0.07
C ASP A 33 -18.23 -0.17 1.44
N GLY A 34 -17.69 0.86 2.11
CA GLY A 34 -17.87 1.06 3.55
C GLY A 34 -17.03 0.12 4.43
N VAL A 35 -16.16 -0.70 3.85
CA VAL A 35 -15.27 -1.61 4.60
C VAL A 35 -13.85 -1.06 4.64
N GLU A 36 -13.39 -0.69 5.83
CA GLU A 36 -11.98 -0.31 6.04
C GLU A 36 -11.09 -1.56 5.91
N ARG A 37 -10.10 -1.48 5.02
CA ARG A 37 -9.10 -2.54 4.81
C ARG A 37 -7.73 -2.00 5.14
N ARG A 38 -7.07 -2.61 6.12
CA ARG A 38 -5.77 -2.19 6.63
C ARG A 38 -4.76 -3.33 6.62
N ALA A 39 -3.55 -3.05 6.17
CA ALA A 39 -2.40 -3.94 6.26
C ALA A 39 -1.32 -3.26 7.14
N PRO A 40 -1.10 -3.72 8.39
CA PRO A 40 -0.28 -2.96 9.33
C PRO A 40 1.23 -3.22 9.21
N GLY A 41 2.03 -2.26 9.69
CA GLY A 41 3.44 -2.45 10.04
C GLY A 41 4.38 -2.72 8.85
N PHE A 42 4.29 -1.90 7.80
CA PHE A 42 5.20 -1.93 6.67
C PHE A 42 6.31 -0.91 6.85
N ARG A 43 7.57 -1.35 6.75
CA ARG A 43 8.71 -0.45 6.75
C ARG A 43 8.78 0.30 5.42
N VAL A 44 8.85 1.62 5.46
CA VAL A 44 9.05 2.46 4.29
C VAL A 44 10.47 2.25 3.75
N VAL A 45 10.56 2.05 2.44
CA VAL A 45 11.82 2.00 1.71
C VAL A 45 11.73 2.98 0.55
N HIS A 46 12.57 3.99 0.57
CA HIS A 46 12.74 4.90 -0.54
C HIS A 46 13.34 4.14 -1.75
N TYR A 47 12.60 4.13 -2.85
CA TYR A 47 12.97 3.41 -4.06
C TYR A 47 12.48 4.17 -5.29
N PRO A 48 13.19 4.17 -6.43
CA PRO A 48 12.78 4.91 -7.63
C PRO A 48 11.60 4.21 -8.36
N THR A 49 10.48 4.00 -7.67
CA THR A 49 9.20 3.61 -8.28
C THR A 49 8.66 4.77 -9.12
N ALA A 50 7.72 4.46 -10.03
CA ALA A 50 6.95 5.48 -10.72
C ALA A 50 6.25 6.39 -9.69
N ARG A 51 6.28 7.70 -9.93
CA ARG A 51 5.61 8.67 -9.05
C ARG A 51 4.10 8.43 -8.99
N GLY A 52 3.52 8.55 -7.81
CA GLY A 52 2.13 8.24 -7.51
C GLY A 52 1.86 6.75 -7.25
N CYS A 53 2.88 5.89 -7.34
CA CYS A 53 2.76 4.45 -7.10
C CYS A 53 3.59 3.99 -5.89
N ALA A 54 3.07 2.99 -5.20
CA ALA A 54 3.77 2.22 -4.18
C ALA A 54 3.83 0.75 -4.59
N ALA A 55 4.87 0.03 -4.15
CA ALA A 55 4.98 -1.40 -4.36
C ALA A 55 5.25 -2.13 -3.04
N ALA A 56 4.60 -3.27 -2.86
CA ALA A 56 4.79 -4.13 -1.69
C ALA A 56 4.77 -5.59 -2.14
N TYR A 57 5.28 -6.49 -1.30
CA TYR A 57 5.31 -7.90 -1.62
C TYR A 57 3.91 -8.53 -1.50
N TYR A 58 3.62 -9.44 -2.44
CA TYR A 58 2.52 -10.39 -2.33
C TYR A 58 2.97 -11.59 -1.48
N PRO A 59 2.14 -12.15 -0.57
CA PRO A 59 0.71 -11.86 -0.34
C PRO A 59 0.40 -10.85 0.77
N GLU A 60 1.39 -10.11 1.26
CA GLU A 60 1.28 -9.28 2.46
C GLU A 60 0.21 -8.18 2.37
N THR A 61 -0.22 -7.79 1.16
CA THR A 61 -1.24 -6.77 0.90
C THR A 61 -2.60 -7.30 0.42
N ASN A 62 -2.83 -8.63 0.40
CA ASN A 62 -4.09 -9.21 -0.10
C ASN A 62 -5.34 -8.64 0.58
N VAL A 63 -5.25 -8.31 1.87
CA VAL A 63 -6.35 -7.71 2.64
C VAL A 63 -6.82 -6.36 2.08
N LEU A 64 -5.98 -5.66 1.31
CA LEU A 64 -6.29 -4.35 0.73
C LEU A 64 -7.16 -4.44 -0.53
N VAL A 65 -7.24 -5.62 -1.16
CA VAL A 65 -7.96 -5.80 -2.42
C VAL A 65 -9.48 -5.85 -2.15
N PRO A 66 -10.28 -4.94 -2.71
CA PRO A 66 -11.73 -5.04 -2.65
C PRO A 66 -12.20 -6.21 -3.53
N LEU A 67 -13.08 -7.05 -3.02
CA LEU A 67 -13.61 -8.19 -3.80
C LEU A 67 -14.50 -7.74 -4.96
N ASP A 68 -15.18 -6.59 -4.80
CA ASP A 68 -16.07 -6.01 -5.81
C ASP A 68 -15.34 -5.10 -6.82
N ALA A 69 -14.04 -4.87 -6.64
CA ALA A 69 -13.24 -4.16 -7.62
C ALA A 69 -12.82 -5.13 -8.71
N THR A 70 -13.60 -5.23 -9.79
CA THR A 70 -13.26 -6.05 -10.95
C THR A 70 -13.01 -5.20 -12.19
N ALA A 71 -12.21 -5.72 -13.12
CA ALA A 71 -12.04 -5.09 -14.42
C ALA A 71 -13.33 -5.20 -15.25
N ASP A 72 -13.79 -4.08 -15.80
CA ASP A 72 -15.07 -3.95 -16.53
C ASP A 72 -15.29 -5.03 -17.60
N THR A 73 -14.22 -5.47 -18.27
CA THR A 73 -14.31 -6.41 -19.40
C THR A 73 -14.11 -7.87 -18.99
N SER A 74 -13.23 -8.18 -18.03
CA SER A 74 -12.85 -9.56 -17.70
C SER A 74 -13.41 -10.08 -16.38
N ASN A 75 -14.03 -9.20 -15.59
CA ASN A 75 -14.51 -9.48 -14.24
C ASN A 75 -13.42 -10.04 -13.29
N THR A 76 -12.14 -9.81 -13.60
CA THR A 76 -11.01 -10.23 -12.75
C THR A 76 -10.80 -9.18 -11.65
N PRO A 77 -10.52 -9.56 -10.40
CA PRO A 77 -10.20 -8.61 -9.34
C PRO A 77 -9.08 -7.64 -9.77
N ALA A 78 -9.26 -6.35 -9.51
CA ALA A 78 -8.33 -5.28 -9.82
C ALA A 78 -7.14 -5.23 -8.84
N SER A 79 -6.61 -6.41 -8.46
CA SER A 79 -5.56 -6.56 -7.44
C SER A 79 -4.25 -5.84 -7.76
N LYS A 80 -4.05 -5.43 -9.01
CA LYS A 80 -2.85 -4.71 -9.49
C LYS A 80 -3.02 -3.18 -9.48
N SER A 81 -4.20 -2.69 -9.13
CA SER A 81 -4.53 -1.26 -9.12
C SER A 81 -5.41 -0.93 -7.93
N VAL A 82 -4.82 -0.98 -6.73
CA VAL A 82 -5.50 -0.61 -5.48
C VAL A 82 -5.00 0.75 -5.04
N VAL A 83 -5.90 1.72 -4.90
CA VAL A 83 -5.56 3.02 -4.31
C VAL A 83 -5.40 2.82 -2.81
N VAL A 84 -4.26 3.26 -2.28
CA VAL A 84 -3.95 3.15 -0.85
C VAL A 84 -3.51 4.50 -0.30
N ARG A 85 -3.76 4.70 0.98
CA ARG A 85 -3.18 5.77 1.78
C ARG A 85 -2.18 5.18 2.77
N LEU A 86 -1.12 5.93 3.04
CA LEU A 86 -0.13 5.60 4.07
C LEU A 86 -0.52 6.32 5.37
N GLU A 87 -0.61 5.57 6.46
CA GLU A 87 -0.78 6.10 7.80
C GLU A 87 0.41 5.71 8.66
N GLN A 88 0.86 6.58 9.56
CA GLN A 88 1.93 6.24 10.49
C GLN A 88 1.50 5.06 11.36
N SER A 89 2.32 4.01 11.42
CA SER A 89 1.99 2.83 12.21
C SER A 89 2.21 3.12 13.69
N ALA A 90 1.30 2.63 14.53
CA ALA A 90 1.46 2.69 15.99
C ALA A 90 2.35 1.56 16.55
N THR A 91 2.87 0.69 15.67
CA THR A 91 3.67 -0.48 16.05
C THR A 91 5.13 -0.27 15.63
N ASP A 92 6.05 -0.30 16.61
CA ASP A 92 7.51 -0.37 16.41
C ASP A 92 7.98 -1.81 16.09
#